data_AF-A0A961SYA3-F1
#
_entry.id   AF-A0A961SYA3-F1
#
_cell.length_a   1.000
_cell.length_b   1.000
_cell.length_c   1.000
_cell.angle_alpha   90.00
_cell.angle_beta   90.00
_cell.angle_gamma   90.00
#
_symmetry.space_group_name_H-M   'P 1'
#
loop_
_entity.id
_entity.type
_entity.pdbx_description
1 polymer ?
#
loop_
_entity_poly.entity_id
_entity_poly.type
_entity_poly.pdbx_seq_one_letter_code
_entity_poly.pdbx_strand_id
1 'polypeptide(L)' 'REHSLAKVPVILVAGHRESAEGTVSMRRLGSPNQTSMTLDEAIAQLSSEATAPDIRRKA' A
#
# COMPACT_ATOMS: atom_id res chain seq x y z
N ARG A 1 0.54 12.40 11.91
CA ARG A 1 1.45 11.71 12.88
C ARG A 1 0.76 10.53 13.56
N GLU A 2 -0.58 10.41 13.47
CA GLU A 2 -1.37 9.33 14.10
C GLU A 2 -1.09 7.93 13.55
N HIS A 3 -1.01 7.75 12.22
CA HIS A 3 -0.84 6.42 11.62
C HIS A 3 0.48 5.73 12.01
N SER A 4 1.57 6.50 12.14
CA SER A 4 2.85 5.96 12.60
C SER A 4 2.82 5.60 14.09
N LEU A 5 2.05 6.33 14.91
CA LEU A 5 1.89 6.05 16.34
C LEU A 5 1.10 4.75 16.57
N ALA A 6 0.10 4.51 15.72
CA ALA A 6 -0.70 3.29 15.70
C ALA A 6 0.02 2.08 15.05
N LYS A 7 1.31 2.22 14.69
CA LYS A 7 2.12 1.18 14.03
C LYS A 7 1.46 0.63 12.76
N VAL A 8 0.78 1.49 12.00
CA VAL A 8 0.14 1.09 10.75
C VAL A 8 1.23 0.74 9.74
N PRO A 9 1.25 -0.48 9.17
CA PRO A 9 2.33 -0.96 8.32
C PRO A 9 2.40 -0.25 6.97
N VAL A 10 1.25 0.21 6.45
CA VAL A 10 1.11 0.84 5.14
C VAL A 10 0.24 2.08 5.23
N ILE A 11 0.70 3.18 4.64
CA ILE A 11 -0.03 4.43 4.51
C ILE A 11 -0.17 4.71 3.02
N LEU A 12 -1.40 4.83 2.54
CA LEU A 12 -1.72 5.23 1.17
C LEU A 12 -2.15 6.70 1.16
N VAL A 13 -1.62 7.46 0.21
CA VAL A 13 -2.02 8.84 -0.05
C VAL A 13 -2.70 8.88 -1.42
N ALA A 14 -3.94 9.36 -1.42
CA ALA A 14 -4.75 9.59 -2.61
C ALA A 14 -5.23 11.04 -2.59
N GLY A 15 -4.46 11.92 -3.21
CA GLY A 15 -4.80 13.33 -3.41
C GLY A 15 -5.54 13.58 -4.72
N HIS A 16 -5.71 14.87 -5.03
CA HIS A 16 -6.35 15.31 -6.29
C HIS A 16 -5.57 14.83 -7.53
N ARG A 17 -4.24 14.91 -7.47
CA ARG A 17 -3.36 14.48 -8.57
C ARG A 17 -3.47 12.97 -8.79
N GLU A 18 -3.32 12.20 -7.73
CA GLU A 18 -3.40 10.74 -7.71
C GLU A 18 -4.75 10.24 -8.24
N SER A 19 -5.84 10.90 -7.84
CA SER A 19 -7.18 10.57 -8.34
C SER A 19 -7.34 10.82 -9.84
N ALA A 20 -6.71 11.85 -10.39
CA ALA A 20 -6.77 12.14 -11.83
C ALA A 20 -5.92 11.14 -12.64
N GLU A 21 -4.80 10.69 -12.10
CA GLU A 21 -3.86 9.77 -12.76
C GLU A 21 -4.18 8.28 -12.49
N GLY A 22 -5.14 7.96 -11.61
CA GLY A 22 -5.46 6.58 -11.23
C GLY A 22 -4.33 5.90 -10.44
N THR A 23 -3.55 6.69 -9.72
CA THR A 23 -2.37 6.24 -8.97
C THR A 23 -2.57 6.42 -7.48
N VAL A 24 -1.68 5.84 -6.68
CA VAL A 24 -1.59 6.05 -5.23
C VAL A 24 -0.13 6.17 -4.83
N SER A 25 0.15 7.01 -3.84
CA SER A 25 1.48 7.10 -3.22
C SER A 25 1.50 6.27 -1.95
N MET A 26 2.32 5.22 -1.90
CA MET A 26 2.43 4.31 -0.76
C MET A 26 3.68 4.59 0.06
N ARG A 27 3.52 4.65 1.40
CA ARG A 27 4.61 4.71 2.38
C ARG A 27 4.48 3.58 3.39
N ARG A 28 5.60 2.94 3.73
CA ARG A 28 5.66 1.83 4.70
C ARG A 28 6.17 2.29 6.06
N LEU A 29 5.74 1.62 7.13
CA LEU A 29 6.26 1.87 8.48
C LEU A 29 7.78 1.61 8.53
N GLY A 30 8.53 2.53 9.15
CA GLY A 30 9.99 2.41 9.28
C GLY A 30 10.79 2.82 8.05
N SER A 31 10.14 3.20 6.94
CA SER A 31 10.81 3.76 5.76
C SER A 31 10.27 5.18 5.46
N PRO A 32 11.16 6.17 5.22
CA PRO A 32 10.74 7.49 4.77
C PRO A 32 10.35 7.51 3.29
N ASN A 33 10.70 6.47 2.54
CA ASN A 33 10.49 6.44 1.09
C ASN A 33 9.00 6.28 0.76
N GLN A 34 8.54 7.10 -0.18
CA GLN A 34 7.23 6.96 -0.81
C GLN A 34 7.42 6.50 -2.26
N THR A 35 6.55 5.60 -2.71
CA THR A 35 6.55 5.13 -4.08
C THR A 35 5.15 5.31 -4.65
N SER A 36 5.08 5.95 -5.82
CA SER A 36 3.84 6.08 -6.57
C SER A 36 3.68 4.91 -7.53
N MET A 37 2.50 4.32 -7.56
CA MET A 37 2.14 3.19 -8.42
C MET A 37 0.67 3.28 -8.81
N THR A 38 0.24 2.49 -9.79
CA THR A 38 -1.18 2.43 -10.14
C THR A 38 -2.00 1.86 -8.98
N LEU A 39 -3.28 2.23 -8.91
CA LEU A 39 -4.18 1.68 -7.89
C LEU A 39 -4.27 0.14 -7.98
N ASP A 40 -4.29 -0.39 -9.20
CA ASP A 40 -4.34 -1.84 -9.45
C ASP A 40 -3.11 -2.56 -8.90
N GLU A 41 -1.91 -2.05 -9.20
CA GLU A 41 -0.66 -2.61 -8.67
C GLU A 41 -0.62 -2.55 -7.14
N ALA A 42 -1.09 -1.45 -6.54
CA ALA A 42 -1.15 -1.34 -5.09
C ALA A 42 -2.07 -2.41 -4.47
N ILE A 43 -3.25 -2.63 -5.06
CA ILE A 43 -4.19 -3.67 -4.60
C ILE A 43 -3.57 -5.06 -4.77
N ALA A 44 -2.95 -5.34 -5.91
CA ALA A 44 -2.33 -6.64 -6.18
C ALA A 44 -1.19 -6.92 -5.20
N GLN A 45 -0.31 -5.95 -4.93
CA GLN A 45 0.79 -6.10 -3.98
C GLN A 45 0.28 -6.30 -2.55
N LEU A 46 -0.72 -5.52 -2.11
CA LEU A 46 -1.25 -5.62 -0.75
C LEU A 46 -2.01 -6.93 -0.54
N SER A 47 -2.82 -7.34 -1.51
CA SER A 47 -3.53 -8.64 -1.47
C SER A 47 -2.52 -9.79 -1.49
N SER A 48 -1.53 -9.67 -2.38
CA SER A 48 -0.21 -10.30 -2.34
C SER A 48 0.24 -10.62 -0.94
N GLU A 49 0.78 -9.59 -0.30
CA GLU A 49 1.41 -9.59 1.01
C GLU A 49 0.49 -10.05 2.14
N ALA A 50 -0.79 -9.69 2.11
CA ALA A 50 -1.77 -10.04 3.13
C ALA A 50 -2.24 -11.49 3.05
N THR A 51 -2.07 -12.16 1.91
CA THR A 51 -2.50 -13.56 1.78
C THR A 51 -1.63 -14.46 2.66
N ALA A 52 -2.29 -15.25 3.52
CA ALA A 52 -1.61 -16.20 4.39
C ALA A 52 -0.85 -17.28 3.58
N PRO A 53 0.33 -17.74 4.03
CA PRO A 53 1.18 -18.64 3.25
C PRO A 53 0.53 -20.01 2.96
N ASP A 54 -0.36 -20.48 3.84
CA ASP A 54 -1.15 -21.70 3.68
C ASP A 54 -2.19 -21.59 2.56
N ILE A 55 -2.73 -20.39 2.32
CA ILE A 55 -3.66 -20.11 1.23
C ILE A 55 -2.89 -19.92 -0.08
N ARG A 56 -1.76 -19.18 -0.06
CA ARG A 56 -0.93 -18.97 -1.27
C ARG A 56 -0.40 -20.26 -1.87
N ARG A 57 -0.08 -21.26 -1.05
CA ARG A 57 0.48 -22.54 -1.54
C ARG A 57 -0.58 -23.45 -2.19
N LYS A 58 -1.87 -23.19 -1.97
CA LYS A 58 -3.00 -23.98 -2.50
C LYS A 58 -3.60 -23.43 -3.79
N ALA A 59 -3.28 -22.18 -4.14
CA ALA A 59 -3.75 -21.50 -5.36
C ALA A 59 -2.87 -21.84 -6.56
#